data_AF-A0A962V6W6-F1
#
_entry.id   AF-A0A962V6W6-F1
#
_cell.length_a   1.000
_cell.length_b   1.000
_cell.length_c   1.000
_cell.angle_alpha   90.00
_cell.angle_beta   90.00
_cell.angle_gamma   90.00
#
_symmetry.space_group_name_H-M   'P 1'
#
loop_
_entity.id
_entity.type
_entity.pdbx_description
1 polymer ?
#
loop_
_entity_poly.entity_id
_entity_poly.type
_entity_poly.pdbx_seq_one_letter_code
_entity_poly.pdbx_strand_id
1 'polypeptide(L)' 'VQQQGRPVGQAILDEVGEQGVDLIFKGAYTQSRLRQMIFGGATRRILSHATVPVLMAH' A
#
# COMPACT_ATOMS: atom_id res chain seq x y z
N VAL A 1 -14.93 2.66 -7.94
CA VAL A 1 -15.62 3.37 -6.85
C VAL A 1 -14.55 3.96 -5.95
N GLN A 2 -14.39 5.29 -5.92
CA GLN A 2 -13.51 5.94 -4.95
C GLN A 2 -14.34 6.13 -3.67
N GLN A 3 -14.03 5.35 -2.63
CA GLN A 3 -14.72 5.42 -1.33
C GLN A 3 -14.31 6.72 -0.61
N GLN A 4 -15.28 7.55 -0.22
CA GLN A 4 -15.08 8.84 0.45
C GLN A 4 -14.77 8.66 1.96
N GLY A 5 -13.63 8.07 2.28
CA GLY A 5 -13.06 7.91 3.62
C GLY A 5 -11.52 7.89 3.58
N ARG A 6 -10.82 8.00 4.74
CA ARG A 6 -9.35 8.12 4.86
C ARG A 6 -8.64 7.22 3.83
N PRO A 7 -7.73 7.74 2.97
CA PRO A 7 -7.31 6.93 1.83
C PRO A 7 -6.38 5.80 2.31
N VAL A 8 -6.75 4.56 2.00
CA VAL A 8 -6.25 3.27 2.54
C VAL A 8 -4.72 3.20 2.73
N GLY A 9 -3.94 3.72 1.78
CA GLY A 9 -2.48 3.70 1.90
C GLY A 9 -1.96 4.47 3.11
N GLN A 10 -2.71 5.45 3.61
CA GLN A 10 -2.37 6.14 4.86
C GLN A 10 -2.64 5.25 6.08
N ALA A 11 -3.84 4.65 6.15
CA ALA A 11 -4.20 3.80 7.27
C ALA A 11 -3.20 2.64 7.47
N ILE A 12 -2.72 2.04 6.37
CA ILE A 12 -1.70 0.98 6.42
C ILE A 12 -0.37 1.51 6.97
N LEU A 13 0.05 2.71 6.57
CA LEU A 13 1.30 3.30 7.04
C LEU A 13 1.23 3.69 8.52
N ASP A 14 0.07 4.17 8.97
CA ASP A 14 -0.12 4.53 10.38
C ASP A 14 -0.02 3.29 11.26
N GLU A 15 -0.67 2.19 10.87
CA GLU A 15 -0.63 0.92 11.61
C GLU A 15 0.80 0.34 11.69
N VAL A 16 1.54 0.42 10.59
CA VAL A 16 2.95 -0.02 10.55
C VAL A 16 3.78 0.74 11.59
N GLY A 17 3.55 2.05 11.71
CA GLY A 17 4.21 2.88 12.73
C GLY A 17 3.75 2.55 14.15
N GLU A 18 2.45 2.39 14.36
CA GLU A 18 1.86 2.15 15.68
C GLU A 18 2.25 0.78 16.27
N GLN A 19 2.38 -0.25 15.44
CA GLN A 19 2.73 -1.61 15.88
C GLN A 19 4.22 -1.92 15.80
N GLY A 20 5.05 -0.99 15.29
CA GLY A 20 6.49 -1.23 15.12
C GLY A 20 6.78 -2.35 14.13
N VAL A 21 6.05 -2.40 13.01
CA VAL A 21 6.22 -3.43 11.98
C VAL A 21 7.48 -3.15 11.17
N ASP A 22 8.35 -4.14 11.02
CA ASP A 22 9.65 -4.00 10.33
C ASP A 22 9.64 -4.37 8.84
N LEU A 23 8.53 -4.92 8.31
CA LEU A 23 8.42 -5.35 6.92
C LEU A 23 6.96 -5.34 6.43
N ILE A 24 6.74 -4.79 5.24
CA ILE A 24 5.46 -4.86 4.56
C ILE A 24 5.55 -5.90 3.43
N PHE A 25 4.75 -6.96 3.52
CA PHE A 25 4.54 -7.87 2.41
C PHE A 25 3.28 -7.49 1.65
N LYS A 26 3.39 -7.33 0.33
CA LYS A 26 2.27 -6.92 -0.50
C LYS A 26 2.21 -7.69 -1.81
N GLY A 27 1.05 -8.28 -2.11
CA GLY A 27 0.79 -8.89 -3.41
C GLY A 27 0.88 -7.86 -4.55
N ALA A 28 1.65 -8.20 -5.58
CA ALA A 28 1.73 -7.45 -6.84
C ALA A 28 0.54 -7.74 -7.77
N TYR A 29 -0.25 -8.77 -7.46
CA TYR A 29 -1.29 -9.32 -8.34
C TYR A 29 -2.73 -8.85 -8.08
N THR A 30 -2.97 -7.82 -7.27
CA THR A 30 -4.34 -7.53 -6.77
C THR A 30 -5.02 -6.29 -7.34
N GLN A 31 -4.31 -5.39 -8.02
CA GLN A 31 -4.90 -4.14 -8.49
C GLN A 31 -4.29 -3.77 -9.80
N SER A 32 -4.78 -4.45 -10.83
CA SER A 32 -5.29 -3.95 -12.10
C SER A 32 -6.45 -2.97 -11.92
N ARG A 33 -6.68 -2.00 -12.82
CA ARG A 33 -7.79 -2.20 -13.74
C ARG A 33 -7.18 -2.86 -14.97
N LEU A 34 -5.95 -2.50 -15.39
CA LEU A 34 -4.89 -3.51 -15.64
C LEU A 34 -3.55 -3.27 -14.98
N ARG A 35 -2.99 -2.05 -14.95
CA ARG A 35 -1.61 -1.72 -14.53
C ARG A 35 -1.45 -0.19 -14.09
N GLN A 36 -2.41 0.51 -13.52
CA GLN A 36 -2.35 1.85 -12.86
C GLN A 36 -2.96 2.04 -11.42
N MET A 37 -3.73 1.18 -10.78
CA MET A 37 -4.23 -0.06 -11.29
C MET A 37 -3.02 -1.02 -11.52
N ILE A 38 -1.76 -0.65 -11.15
CA ILE A 38 -0.53 -1.42 -10.78
C ILE A 38 -0.16 -0.76 -9.49
N PHE A 39 0.00 0.56 -9.57
CA PHE A 39 0.68 1.28 -8.51
C PHE A 39 -0.08 2.52 -8.05
N GLY A 40 -0.75 3.31 -8.89
CA GLY A 40 -1.65 4.36 -8.39
C GLY A 40 -2.76 3.82 -7.45
N GLY A 41 -3.17 4.65 -6.48
CA GLY A 41 -4.00 4.27 -5.35
C GLY A 41 -3.17 4.09 -4.07
N ALA A 42 -3.66 3.26 -3.13
CA ALA A 42 -2.97 2.98 -1.86
C ALA A 42 -1.54 2.47 -2.06
N THR A 43 -1.30 1.62 -3.07
CA THR A 43 0.02 1.04 -3.36
C THR A 43 1.09 2.09 -3.61
N ARG A 44 0.82 3.13 -4.40
CA ARG A 44 1.78 4.21 -4.68
C ARG A 44 2.07 4.99 -3.41
N ARG A 45 1.04 5.24 -2.59
CA ARG A 45 1.27 5.92 -1.32
C ARG A 45 2.17 5.09 -0.41
N ILE A 46 1.92 3.79 -0.28
CA ILE A 46 2.76 2.89 0.51
C ILE A 46 4.19 2.86 -0.04
N LEU A 47 4.39 2.61 -1.34
CA LEU A 47 5.73 2.54 -1.92
C LEU A 47 6.49 3.88 -1.83
N SER A 48 5.80 5.01 -1.80
CA SER A 48 6.43 6.33 -1.68
C SER A 48 6.69 6.77 -0.23
N HIS A 49 5.98 6.22 0.76
CA HIS A 49 6.03 6.71 2.14
C HIS A 49 6.29 5.62 3.19
N ALA A 50 6.43 4.36 2.79
CA ALA A 50 6.82 3.29 3.69
C ALA A 50 8.22 3.59 4.25
N THR A 51 8.30 3.54 5.57
CA THR A 51 9.55 3.68 6.33
C THR A 51 10.29 2.35 6.48
N VAL A 52 9.64 1.25 6.09
CA VAL A 52 10.16 -0.10 6.17
C VAL A 52 10.14 -0.77 4.80
N PRO A 53 10.97 -1.80 4.57
CA PRO A 53 11.02 -2.49 3.28
C PRO A 53 9.64 -3.00 2.84
N VAL A 54 9.37 -2.91 1.54
CA VAL A 54 8.13 -3.44 0.94
C VAL A 54 8.50 -4.54 -0.04
N LEU A 55 8.12 -5.78 0.27
CA LEU A 55 8.33 -6.91 -0.63
C LEU A 55 7.08 -7.15 -1.47
N MET A 56 7.27 -7.18 -2.79
CA MET A 56 6.21 -7.40 -3.76
C MET A 56 6.30 -8.82 -4.33
N ALA A 57 5.28 -9.65 -4.08
CA ALA A 57 5.24 -11.04 -4.56
C ALA A 57 4.16 -11.27 -5.63
N HIS A 58 4.40 -12.23 -6.54
CA HIS A 58 3.45 -12.71 -7.55
C HIS A 58 2.33 -13.51 -6.90
#